data_AF-A0A0J5GYR6-F1
#
_entry.id   AF-A0A0J5GYR6-F1
#
_cell.length_a   1.000
_cell.length_b   1.000
_cell.length_c   1.000
_cell.angle_alpha   90.00
_cell.angle_beta   90.00
_cell.angle_gamma   90.00
#
_symmetry.space_group_name_H-M   'P 1'
#
loop_
_entity.id
_entity.type
_entity.pdbx_description
1 polymer ?
#
loop_
_entity_poly.entity_id
_entity_poly.type
_entity_poly.pdbx_seq_one_letter_code
_entity_poly.pdbx_strand_id
1 'polypeptide(L)'
;MAWENMKSMGFSPTLEETLAELEMTRNALSVESKVRPGTVNEIYAGEAKQVNFQTLAAIIDTLNRAGFEKGLSRRFTVEDIFIYDARTKKSAE
;
A
#
# COMPACT_ATOMS: atom_id res chain seq x y z
N MET A 1 17.88 17.67 8.03
CA MET A 1 17.56 16.28 8.41
C MET A 1 16.69 15.68 7.33
N ALA A 2 17.17 14.67 6.60
CA ALA A 2 16.28 13.90 5.73
C ALA A 2 15.35 13.09 6.64
N TRP A 3 14.04 13.25 6.49
CA TRP A 3 13.07 12.46 7.26
C TRP A 3 13.04 11.03 6.70
N GLU A 4 13.12 10.06 7.60
CA GLU A 4 13.01 8.64 7.26
C GLU A 4 11.56 8.31 6.88
N ASN A 5 11.37 7.63 5.75
CA ASN A 5 10.09 7.17 5.20
C ASN A 5 10.25 5.79 4.56
N MET A 6 9.15 5.18 4.12
CA MET A 6 9.15 3.86 3.47
C MET A 6 10.26 3.72 2.42
N LYS A 7 10.35 4.67 1.48
CA LYS A 7 11.37 4.64 0.42
C LYS A 7 12.80 4.65 0.96
N SER A 8 13.12 5.49 1.94
CA SER A 8 14.47 5.52 2.52
C SER A 8 14.81 4.25 3.30
N MET A 9 13.80 3.56 3.84
CA MET A 9 13.95 2.29 4.57
C MET A 9 14.07 1.06 3.67
N GLY A 10 13.97 1.22 2.34
CA GLY A 10 14.00 0.12 1.38
C GLY A 10 12.62 -0.47 1.07
N PHE A 11 11.53 0.20 1.46
CA PHE A 11 10.17 -0.18 1.06
C PHE A 11 9.74 0.60 -0.19
N SER A 12 9.38 -0.12 -1.25
CA SER A 12 8.82 0.45 -2.47
C SER A 12 7.30 0.23 -2.50
N PRO A 13 6.48 1.28 -2.65
CA PRO A 13 5.04 1.11 -2.76
C PRO A 13 4.67 0.44 -4.08
N THR A 14 3.71 -0.48 -4.04
CA THR A 14 3.15 -1.19 -5.22
C THR A 14 1.65 -0.96 -5.37
N LEU A 15 1.05 -0.21 -4.43
CA LEU A 15 -0.38 0.04 -4.38
C LEU A 15 -0.94 0.72 -5.64
N GLU A 16 -0.14 1.46 -6.39
CA GLU A 16 -0.54 2.06 -7.67
C GLU A 16 -0.93 1.00 -8.71
N GLU A 17 -0.10 -0.04 -8.85
CA GLU A 17 -0.31 -1.13 -9.81
C GLU A 17 -1.54 -1.94 -9.41
N THR A 18 -1.66 -2.25 -8.12
CA THR A 18 -2.81 -2.94 -7.53
C THR A 18 -4.12 -2.18 -7.76
N LEU A 19 -4.13 -0.86 -7.52
CA LEU A 19 -5.32 -0.04 -7.72
C LEU A 19 -5.68 0.10 -9.20
N ALA A 20 -4.70 0.17 -10.09
CA ALA A 20 -4.92 0.16 -11.53
C ALA A 20 -5.56 -1.15 -12.00
N GLU A 21 -5.07 -2.31 -11.54
CA GLU A 21 -5.67 -3.62 -11.84
C GLU A 21 -7.13 -3.72 -11.38
N LEU A 22 -7.42 -3.15 -10.21
CA LEU A 22 -8.77 -3.12 -9.66
C LEU A 22 -9.64 -1.98 -10.23
N GLU A 23 -9.12 -1.13 -11.11
CA GLU A 23 -9.74 0.14 -11.53
C GLU A 23 -10.32 0.93 -10.34
N MET A 24 -9.62 0.90 -9.21
CA MET A 24 -10.05 1.46 -7.93
C MET A 24 -9.28 2.74 -7.64
N THR A 25 -9.95 3.77 -7.14
CA THR A 25 -9.28 5.01 -6.73
C THR A 25 -8.76 4.93 -5.30
N ARG A 26 -7.73 5.73 -4.96
CA ARG A 26 -7.25 5.89 -3.57
C ARG A 26 -8.36 6.29 -2.59
N ASN A 27 -9.29 7.13 -3.05
CA ASN A 27 -10.43 7.54 -2.23
C ASN A 27 -11.41 6.39 -2.00
N ALA A 28 -11.72 5.60 -3.03
CA ALA A 28 -12.55 4.40 -2.88
C ALA A 28 -11.92 3.43 -1.88
N LEU A 29 -10.61 3.16 -2.00
CA LEU A 29 -9.89 2.33 -1.03
C LEU A 29 -10.00 2.87 0.39
N SER A 30 -9.84 4.19 0.58
CA SER A 30 -9.96 4.84 1.89
C SER A 30 -11.35 4.64 2.51
N VAL A 31 -12.40 4.87 1.73
CA VAL A 31 -13.80 4.74 2.17
C VAL A 31 -14.12 3.29 2.53
N GLU A 32 -13.76 2.34 1.67
CA GLU A 32 -14.11 0.93 1.82
C GLU A 32 -13.31 0.22 2.92
N SER A 33 -12.02 0.53 3.05
CA SER A 33 -11.16 -0.02 4.12
C SER A 33 -11.35 0.69 5.46
N LYS A 34 -12.07 1.83 5.47
CA LYS A 34 -12.19 2.74 6.63
C LYS A 34 -10.82 3.24 7.14
N VAL A 35 -9.81 3.24 6.27
CA VAL A 35 -8.51 3.84 6.53
C VAL A 35 -8.56 5.31 6.14
N ARG A 36 -7.96 6.18 6.96
CA ARG A 36 -7.96 7.63 6.71
C ARG A 36 -7.32 7.94 5.34
N PRO A 37 -7.88 8.86 4.53
CA PRO A 37 -7.32 9.20 3.22
C PRO A 37 -5.86 9.63 3.25
N GLY A 38 -5.44 10.37 4.30
CA GLY A 38 -4.04 10.75 4.49
C GLY A 38 -3.11 9.53 4.58
N THR A 39 -3.50 8.51 5.35
CA THR A 39 -2.73 7.27 5.48
C THR A 39 -2.64 6.50 4.17
N VAL A 40 -3.75 6.38 3.42
CA VAL A 40 -3.73 5.73 2.10
C VAL A 40 -2.83 6.49 1.12
N ASN A 41 -2.88 7.82 1.12
CA ASN A 41 -2.03 8.65 0.27
C ASN A 41 -0.54 8.52 0.63
N GLU A 42 -0.20 8.50 1.92
CA GLU A 42 1.18 8.31 2.39
C GLU A 42 1.73 6.93 2.00
N ILE A 43 0.92 5.86 2.13
CA ILE A 43 1.31 4.51 1.70
C ILE A 43 1.49 4.47 0.18
N TYR A 44 0.53 5.00 -0.58
CA TYR A 44 0.58 5.07 -2.04
C TYR A 44 1.84 5.81 -2.52
N ALA A 45 2.19 6.93 -1.89
CA ALA A 45 3.36 7.71 -2.25
C ALA A 45 4.70 7.11 -1.74
N GLY A 46 4.65 6.10 -0.88
CA GLY A 46 5.83 5.57 -0.19
C GLY A 46 6.43 6.54 0.83
N GLU A 47 5.60 7.43 1.38
CA GLU A 47 5.96 8.46 2.36
C GLU A 47 5.60 8.07 3.79
N ALA A 48 4.81 7.01 3.99
CA ALA A 48 4.46 6.55 5.32
C ALA A 48 5.72 6.15 6.11
N LYS A 49 5.72 6.44 7.41
CA LYS A 49 6.84 6.11 8.31
C LYS A 49 6.64 4.80 9.06
N GLN A 50 5.38 4.42 9.19
CA GLN A 50 4.93 3.21 9.86
C GLN A 50 3.55 2.85 9.34
N VAL A 51 3.22 1.57 9.44
CA VAL A 51 1.87 1.05 9.22
C VAL A 51 1.64 -0.02 10.26
N ASN A 52 0.46 -0.04 10.86
CA ASN A 52 0.10 -1.08 11.84
C ASN A 52 -0.62 -2.24 11.13
N PHE A 53 -0.67 -3.39 11.79
CA PHE A 53 -1.30 -4.59 11.23
C PHE A 53 -2.81 -4.45 11.00
N GLN A 54 -3.52 -3.65 11.80
CA GLN A 54 -4.96 -3.42 11.59
C GLN A 54 -5.21 -2.66 10.28
N THR A 55 -4.38 -1.66 9.97
CA THR A 55 -4.41 -0.92 8.71
C THR A 55 -4.05 -1.82 7.53
N LEU A 56 -3.01 -2.64 7.66
CA LEU A 56 -2.64 -3.62 6.62
C LEU A 56 -3.79 -4.59 6.34
N ALA A 57 -4.34 -5.23 7.38
CA ALA A 57 -5.45 -6.16 7.24
C ALA A 57 -6.67 -5.50 6.56
N ALA A 58 -7.05 -4.30 7.00
CA ALA A 58 -8.19 -3.57 6.42
C ALA A 58 -8.01 -3.26 4.92
N ILE A 59 -6.78 -2.91 4.51
CA ILE A 59 -6.45 -2.69 3.09
C ILE A 59 -6.51 -4.03 2.34
N ILE A 60 -5.82 -5.07 2.80
CA ILE A 60 -5.75 -6.37 2.13
C ILE A 60 -7.14 -7.00 1.97
N ASP A 61 -7.97 -6.96 3.01
CA ASP A 61 -9.34 -7.48 2.96
C ASP A 61 -10.20 -6.71 1.96
N THR A 62 -10.00 -5.39 1.87
CA THR A 62 -10.71 -4.53 0.92
C THR A 62 -10.29 -4.82 -0.52
N LEU A 63 -8.98 -4.94 -0.78
CA LEU A 63 -8.46 -5.31 -2.10
C LEU A 63 -8.97 -6.67 -2.56
N ASN A 64 -8.96 -7.68 -1.67
CA ASN A 64 -9.47 -9.01 -1.98
C ASN A 64 -10.98 -9.02 -2.21
N ARG A 65 -11.75 -8.26 -1.41
CA ARG A 65 -13.19 -8.10 -1.63
C ARG A 65 -13.48 -7.46 -2.98
N ALA A 66 -12.80 -6.37 -3.31
CA ALA A 66 -12.95 -5.69 -4.61
C ALA A 66 -12.55 -6.61 -5.78
N GLY A 67 -11.47 -7.38 -5.64
CA GLY A 67 -11.06 -8.37 -6.63
C GLY A 67 -12.11 -9.46 -6.85
N PHE A 68 -12.68 -9.97 -5.76
CA PHE A 68 -13.76 -10.97 -5.82
C PHE A 68 -15.01 -10.41 -6.51
N GLU A 69 -15.43 -9.19 -6.18
CA GLU A 69 -16.59 -8.51 -6.80
C GLU A 69 -16.39 -8.27 -8.30
N LYS A 70 -15.13 -8.08 -8.73
CA LYS A 70 -14.74 -7.96 -10.13
C LYS A 70 -14.51 -9.29 -10.85
N GLY A 71 -14.67 -10.42 -10.16
CA GLY A 71 -14.46 -11.75 -10.73
C GLY A 71 -12.99 -12.11 -10.98
N LEU A 72 -12.04 -11.44 -10.32
CA LEU A 72 -10.63 -11.79 -10.37
C LEU A 72 -10.38 -13.07 -9.57
N SER A 73 -9.60 -13.99 -10.14
CA SER A 73 -9.15 -15.22 -9.44
C SER A 73 -7.93 -14.98 -8.55
N ARG A 74 -7.31 -13.81 -8.67
CA ARG A 74 -6.11 -13.39 -7.94
C ARG A 74 -6.44 -13.04 -6.49
N ARG A 75 -5.52 -13.36 -5.58
CA ARG A 75 -5.55 -12.92 -4.18
C ARG A 75 -4.48 -11.88 -3.93
N PHE A 76 -4.89 -10.77 -3.31
CA PHE A 76 -4.00 -9.68 -2.95
C PHE A 76 -3.35 -9.94 -1.58
N THR A 77 -2.10 -9.53 -1.41
CA THR A 77 -1.24 -9.78 -0.24
C THR A 77 -0.53 -8.50 0.20
N VAL A 78 0.41 -8.59 1.15
CA VAL A 78 1.19 -7.42 1.60
C VAL A 78 2.04 -6.84 0.46
N GLU A 79 2.54 -7.68 -0.44
CA GLU A 79 3.36 -7.26 -1.59
C GLU A 79 2.57 -6.38 -2.59
N ASP A 80 1.24 -6.41 -2.53
CA ASP A 80 0.34 -5.56 -3.31
C ASP A 80 0.14 -4.17 -2.70
N ILE A 81 0.74 -3.93 -1.53
CA ILE A 81 0.77 -2.63 -0.86
C ILE A 81 2.17 -2.04 -0.97
N PHE A 82 3.20 -2.84 -0.63
CA PHE A 82 4.60 -2.50 -0.79
C PHE A 82 5.49 -3.75 -0.80
N ILE A 83 6.68 -3.62 -1.37
CA ILE A 83 7.74 -4.62 -1.32
C ILE A 83 8.95 -4.07 -0.57
N TYR A 84 9.78 -4.96 -0.03
CA TYR A 84 11.07 -4.60 0.54
C TYR A 84 12.20 -4.99 -0.41
N ASP A 85 13.06 -4.04 -0.77
CA ASP A 85 14.29 -4.26 -1.52
C ASP A 85 15.48 -3.64 -0.78
N ALA A 86 16.34 -4.49 -0.22
CA ALA A 86 17.53 -4.04 0.52
C ALA A 86 18.49 -3.19 -0.32
N ARG A 87 18.45 -3.31 -1.67
CA ARG A 87 19.32 -2.55 -2.59
C ARG A 87 18.85 -1.10 -2.78
N THR A 88 17.59 -0.82 -2.51
CA THR A 88 17.02 0.54 -2.64
C THR A 88 17.16 1.35 -1.37
N LYS A 89 17.57 0.71 -0.26
CA LYS A 89 17.93 1.41 0.96
C LYS A 89 19.04 2.40 0.61
N LYS A 90 18.82 3.70 0.90
CA LYS A 90 19.94 4.62 1.03
C LYS A 90 20.76 4.13 2.21
N SER A 91 21.78 3.31 1.94
CA SER A 91 22.88 3.12 2.88
C SER A 91 23.36 4.52 3.23
N ALA A 92 23.16 4.92 4.48
CA ALA A 92 23.91 6.02 5.04
C ALA A 92 25.39 5.67 4.81
N GLU A 93 26.07 6.47 3.98
CA GLU A 93 27.54 6.54 4.01
C GLU A 93 28.02 6.76 5.45
#